data_AF-A0A662EHB3-F1
#
_entry.id   AF-A0A662EHB3-F1
#
_cell.length_a   1.000
_cell.length_b   1.000
_cell.length_c   1.000
_cell.angle_alpha   90.00
_cell.angle_beta   90.00
_cell.angle_gamma   90.00
#
_symmetry.space_group_name_H-M   'P 1'
#
loop_
_entity.id
_entity.type
_entity.pdbx_description
1 polymer ?
#
loop_
_entity_poly.entity_id
_entity_poly.type
_entity_poly.pdbx_seq_one_letter_code
_entity_poly.pdbx_strand_id
1 'polypeptide(L)'
;MPRGLPYLFVGKTSLNDSMGSRYMLLKDGFDLVALARYFQSGGADQDALGGQQFAWLAGVLQNETAWKVVASSVSMSPMILDFSNEAIAPILPPEFPEALRTRIMVNADQWDGFPQKLMELQGLLATVPNTVVISGDIHSWFVTDHQNGLIEFTAPAASSESLEDLILGALQRHPILGQIPGLEQLVAQFGPLMQITSQDDSVTPSDIIGVDLKASGYMLVEVTAEALTSTMVAMDSEETRNNYYDDPDALEGIFTEHTYSVQEGVVTPVVP
;
A
#
# COMPACT_ATOMS: atom_id res chain seq x y z
N MET A 1 -17.95 11.94 25.00
CA MET A 1 -18.49 13.28 24.70
C MET A 1 -19.93 13.14 24.19
N PRO A 2 -20.88 14.01 24.54
CA PRO A 2 -22.28 13.90 24.09
C PRO A 2 -22.48 14.10 22.57
N ARG A 3 -21.46 14.61 21.87
CA ARG A 3 -21.39 14.81 20.43
C ARG A 3 -20.11 14.10 19.96
N GLY A 4 -20.21 13.19 18.99
CA GLY A 4 -19.09 12.40 18.48
C GLY A 4 -18.02 13.24 17.78
N LEU A 5 -16.98 12.59 17.24
CA LEU A 5 -15.98 13.25 16.40
C LEU A 5 -16.61 13.69 15.07
N PRO A 6 -16.44 14.94 14.62
CA PRO A 6 -16.92 15.35 13.31
C PRO A 6 -16.11 14.68 12.20
N TYR A 7 -16.76 14.27 11.12
CA TYR A 7 -16.08 13.66 9.95
C TYR A 7 -15.03 14.57 9.29
N LEU A 8 -15.06 15.88 9.56
CA LEU A 8 -14.00 16.79 9.15
C LEU A 8 -12.63 16.37 9.72
N PHE A 9 -12.58 15.74 10.90
CA PHE A 9 -11.34 15.24 11.50
C PHE A 9 -10.71 14.09 10.72
N VAL A 10 -11.48 13.39 9.86
CA VAL A 10 -10.93 12.36 8.95
C VAL A 10 -10.76 12.90 7.52
N GLY A 11 -10.91 14.22 7.32
CA GLY A 11 -10.75 14.87 6.01
C GLY A 11 -12.03 14.95 5.17
N LYS A 12 -13.20 14.57 5.68
CA LYS A 12 -14.46 14.65 4.92
C LYS A 12 -14.97 16.09 4.81
N THR A 13 -14.98 16.64 3.59
CA THR A 13 -15.42 18.03 3.32
C THR A 13 -16.73 18.13 2.53
N SER A 14 -17.21 17.02 1.96
CA SER A 14 -18.39 16.95 1.09
C SER A 14 -19.23 15.69 1.39
N LEU A 15 -20.53 15.72 1.08
CA LEU A 15 -21.39 14.53 1.12
C LEU A 15 -21.24 13.70 -0.17
N ASN A 16 -21.34 12.37 -0.08
CA ASN A 16 -21.33 11.43 -1.21
C ASN A 16 -20.06 11.50 -2.09
N ASP A 17 -18.89 11.58 -1.47
CA ASP A 17 -17.59 11.61 -2.14
C ASP A 17 -16.62 10.66 -1.42
N SER A 18 -15.76 9.98 -2.19
CA SER A 18 -14.74 9.06 -1.69
C SER A 18 -13.59 9.77 -0.95
N MET A 19 -13.37 11.06 -1.20
CA MET A 19 -12.36 11.84 -0.46
C MET A 19 -12.76 12.00 1.02
N GLY A 20 -11.85 11.65 1.93
CA GLY A 20 -12.09 11.63 3.38
C GLY A 20 -13.04 10.53 3.86
N SER A 21 -13.27 9.50 3.02
CA SER A 21 -14.07 8.31 3.37
C SER A 21 -13.45 7.01 2.87
N ARG A 22 -12.73 7.05 1.75
CA ARG A 22 -11.94 5.97 1.16
C ARG A 22 -10.53 6.42 0.78
N TYR A 23 -10.40 7.62 0.20
CA TYR A 23 -9.11 8.16 -0.23
C TYR A 23 -8.75 9.44 0.53
N MET A 24 -7.45 9.70 0.66
CA MET A 24 -6.89 10.95 1.22
C MET A 24 -7.50 11.33 2.57
N LEU A 25 -7.42 10.42 3.54
CA LEU A 25 -7.91 10.64 4.89
C LEU A 25 -6.83 11.28 5.76
N LEU A 26 -7.23 12.13 6.69
CA LEU A 26 -6.33 12.58 7.76
C LEU A 26 -6.06 11.39 8.69
N LYS A 27 -4.84 10.83 8.63
CA LYS A 27 -4.50 9.54 9.27
C LYS A 27 -4.77 9.56 10.78
N ASP A 28 -4.25 10.57 11.48
CA ASP A 28 -4.38 10.63 12.94
C ASP A 28 -5.86 10.68 13.39
N GLY A 29 -6.70 11.40 12.63
CA GLY A 29 -8.14 11.43 12.88
C GLY A 29 -8.81 10.09 12.56
N PHE A 30 -8.41 9.43 11.48
CA PHE A 30 -8.91 8.12 11.11
C PHE A 30 -8.57 7.08 12.17
N ASP A 31 -7.31 7.01 12.62
CA ASP A 31 -6.83 6.06 13.62
C ASP A 31 -7.61 6.20 14.94
N LEU A 32 -7.91 7.44 15.38
CA LEU A 32 -8.74 7.70 16.55
C LEU A 32 -10.17 7.15 16.40
N VAL A 33 -10.78 7.34 15.22
CA VAL A 33 -12.12 6.81 14.93
C VAL A 33 -12.09 5.29 14.83
N ALA A 34 -11.13 4.72 14.13
CA ALA A 34 -10.96 3.28 13.95
C ALA A 34 -10.78 2.57 15.30
N LEU A 35 -9.92 3.10 16.17
CA LEU A 35 -9.70 2.56 17.52
C LEU A 35 -10.95 2.66 18.39
N ALA A 36 -11.64 3.80 18.37
CA ALA A 36 -12.89 3.97 19.11
C ALA A 36 -13.97 2.99 18.65
N ARG A 37 -14.09 2.76 17.34
CA ARG A 37 -15.02 1.79 16.74
C ARG A 37 -14.65 0.35 17.06
N TYR A 38 -13.36 0.02 17.02
CA TYR A 38 -12.86 -1.30 17.42
C TYR A 38 -13.29 -1.64 18.85
N PHE A 39 -13.07 -0.74 19.83
CA PHE A 39 -13.48 -0.98 21.21
C PHE A 39 -15.00 -1.04 21.38
N GLN A 40 -15.76 -0.18 20.69
CA GLN A 40 -17.23 -0.16 20.80
C GLN A 40 -17.89 -1.41 20.22
N SER A 41 -17.35 -1.95 19.13
CA SER A 41 -17.89 -3.14 18.45
C SER A 41 -17.29 -4.45 18.97
N GLY A 42 -16.28 -4.40 19.86
CA GLY A 42 -15.51 -5.59 20.23
C GLY A 42 -14.71 -6.16 19.04
N GLY A 43 -14.28 -5.30 18.13
CA GLY A 43 -13.50 -5.65 16.93
C GLY A 43 -14.32 -5.96 15.68
N ALA A 44 -15.65 -6.10 15.78
CA ALA A 44 -16.49 -6.49 14.65
C ALA A 44 -16.48 -5.49 13.48
N ASP A 45 -16.24 -4.20 13.73
CA ASP A 45 -16.17 -3.18 12.67
C ASP A 45 -14.94 -3.32 11.76
N GLN A 46 -13.93 -4.09 12.18
CA GLN A 46 -12.72 -4.29 11.40
C GLN A 46 -12.50 -5.75 10.96
N ASP A 47 -13.43 -6.65 11.28
CA ASP A 47 -13.25 -8.10 11.11
C ASP A 47 -13.45 -8.55 9.66
N ALA A 48 -12.57 -8.10 8.75
CA ALA A 48 -12.66 -8.33 7.31
C ALA A 48 -12.63 -9.82 6.91
N LEU A 49 -11.85 -10.64 7.63
CA LEU A 49 -11.79 -12.10 7.42
C LEU A 49 -12.92 -12.84 8.16
N GLY A 50 -13.41 -12.28 9.26
CA GLY A 50 -14.25 -13.00 10.20
C GLY A 50 -13.47 -14.03 11.02
N GLY A 51 -13.96 -14.33 12.22
CA GLY A 51 -13.32 -15.28 13.13
C GLY A 51 -13.12 -16.69 12.56
N GLN A 52 -13.99 -17.17 11.66
CA GLN A 52 -13.85 -18.51 11.05
C GLN A 52 -12.66 -18.59 10.10
N GLN A 53 -12.50 -17.61 9.20
CA GLN A 53 -11.40 -17.59 8.25
C GLN A 53 -10.07 -17.31 8.96
N PHE A 54 -10.06 -16.41 9.96
CA PHE A 54 -8.87 -16.15 10.76
C PHE A 54 -8.39 -17.39 11.52
N ALA A 55 -9.29 -18.13 12.17
CA ALA A 55 -8.95 -19.37 12.86
C ALA A 55 -8.51 -20.48 11.90
N TRP A 56 -9.14 -20.58 10.73
CA TRP A 56 -8.70 -21.50 9.67
C TRP A 56 -7.28 -21.16 9.20
N LEU A 57 -6.99 -19.89 8.93
CA LEU A 57 -5.67 -19.42 8.52
C LEU A 57 -4.60 -19.78 9.56
N ALA A 58 -4.87 -19.49 10.84
CA ALA A 58 -3.97 -19.84 11.94
C ALA A 58 -3.67 -21.35 11.99
N GLY A 59 -4.67 -22.20 11.71
CA GLY A 59 -4.50 -23.64 11.65
C GLY A 59 -3.67 -24.13 10.46
N VAL A 60 -3.92 -23.62 9.25
CA VAL A 60 -3.19 -24.08 8.05
C VAL A 60 -1.74 -23.63 8.02
N LEU A 61 -1.39 -22.52 8.69
CA LEU A 61 -0.02 -22.02 8.79
C LEU A 61 0.92 -22.95 9.58
N GLN A 62 0.39 -23.85 10.41
CA GLN A 62 1.18 -24.77 11.25
C GLN A 62 1.79 -25.96 10.48
N ASN A 63 1.70 -25.98 9.16
CA ASN A 63 2.24 -27.07 8.34
C ASN A 63 3.78 -26.99 8.20
N GLU A 64 4.42 -28.11 7.79
CA GLU A 64 5.88 -28.23 7.68
C GLU A 64 6.46 -27.86 6.30
N THR A 65 5.75 -27.09 5.46
CA THR A 65 6.30 -26.68 4.15
C THR A 65 7.46 -25.68 4.32
N ALA A 66 8.39 -25.67 3.36
CA ALA A 66 9.51 -24.73 3.35
C ALA A 66 9.05 -23.26 3.30
N TRP A 67 7.96 -22.99 2.58
CA TRP A 67 7.37 -21.66 2.42
C TRP A 67 5.85 -21.68 2.67
N LYS A 68 5.34 -20.59 3.25
CA LYS A 68 3.91 -20.33 3.40
C LYS A 68 3.59 -19.06 2.61
N VAL A 69 2.96 -19.22 1.46
CA VAL A 69 2.52 -18.08 0.63
C VAL A 69 1.05 -17.80 0.91
N VAL A 70 0.78 -16.63 1.47
CA VAL A 70 -0.57 -16.17 1.82
C VAL A 70 -1.03 -15.17 0.76
N ALA A 71 -2.05 -15.52 -0.01
CA ALA A 71 -2.62 -14.60 -0.98
C ALA A 71 -3.72 -13.75 -0.32
N SER A 72 -3.53 -12.43 -0.33
CA SER A 72 -4.53 -11.44 0.08
C SER A 72 -5.06 -10.73 -1.17
N SER A 73 -6.37 -10.45 -1.23
CA SER A 73 -6.92 -9.68 -2.36
C SER A 73 -6.50 -8.21 -2.33
N VAL A 74 -6.18 -7.69 -1.15
CA VAL A 74 -5.82 -6.29 -0.89
C VAL A 74 -4.47 -6.21 -0.17
N SER A 75 -3.74 -5.12 -0.37
CA SER A 75 -2.40 -4.92 0.16
C SER A 75 -2.39 -4.65 1.66
N MET A 76 -1.33 -5.09 2.33
CA MET A 76 -0.99 -4.77 3.73
C MET A 76 0.02 -3.62 3.84
N SER A 77 0.54 -3.15 2.71
CA SER A 77 1.57 -2.12 2.63
C SER A 77 1.02 -0.76 3.07
N PRO A 78 1.76 0.02 3.88
CA PRO A 78 1.24 1.25 4.46
C PRO A 78 1.11 2.35 3.39
N MET A 79 -0.11 2.68 2.99
CA MET A 79 -0.39 3.73 2.01
C MET A 79 -0.46 5.10 2.66
N ILE A 80 0.63 5.50 3.32
CA ILE A 80 0.68 6.67 4.18
C ILE A 80 1.76 7.64 3.69
N LEU A 81 1.40 8.92 3.62
CA LEU A 81 2.31 10.04 3.36
C LEU A 81 2.39 10.91 4.61
N ASP A 82 3.58 11.16 5.14
CA ASP A 82 3.78 12.11 6.24
C ASP A 82 4.42 13.41 5.74
N PHE A 83 3.60 14.38 5.34
CA PHE A 83 4.09 15.69 4.93
C PHE A 83 4.63 16.56 6.08
N SER A 84 4.53 16.10 7.33
CA SER A 84 5.19 16.71 8.47
C SER A 84 6.60 16.16 8.74
N ASN A 85 6.99 15.08 8.06
CA ASN A 85 8.29 14.45 8.20
C ASN A 85 9.42 15.39 7.73
N GLU A 86 10.45 15.56 8.58
CA GLU A 86 11.59 16.45 8.31
C GLU A 86 12.41 16.04 7.09
N ALA A 87 12.47 14.74 6.76
CA ALA A 87 13.14 14.25 5.56
C ALA A 87 12.34 14.52 4.28
N ILE A 88 11.02 14.70 4.39
CA ILE A 88 10.13 15.03 3.26
C ILE A 88 10.10 16.53 3.00
N ALA A 89 10.22 17.37 4.03
CA ALA A 89 10.13 18.82 3.93
C ALA A 89 10.99 19.47 2.82
N PRO A 90 12.23 19.03 2.52
CA PRO A 90 13.05 19.58 1.44
C PRO A 90 12.59 19.19 0.02
N ILE A 91 11.79 18.14 -0.11
CA ILE A 91 11.27 17.62 -1.40
C ILE A 91 9.99 18.35 -1.80
N LEU A 92 9.26 18.89 -0.81
CA LEU A 92 8.00 19.59 -1.03
C LEU A 92 8.21 20.90 -1.81
N PRO A 93 7.23 21.30 -2.66
CA PRO A 93 7.30 22.57 -3.36
C PRO A 93 7.36 23.73 -2.35
N PRO A 94 8.08 24.84 -2.67
CA PRO A 94 8.24 25.97 -1.74
C PRO A 94 6.93 26.57 -1.23
N GLU A 95 5.85 26.48 -2.01
CA GLU A 95 4.52 26.98 -1.69
C GLU A 95 3.57 25.89 -1.17
N PHE A 96 4.11 24.75 -0.72
CA PHE A 96 3.28 23.67 -0.18
C PHE A 96 2.44 24.18 1.01
N PRO A 97 1.10 23.98 0.99
CA PRO A 97 0.24 24.56 2.01
C PRO A 97 0.56 24.02 3.41
N GLU A 98 0.79 24.92 4.38
CA GLU A 98 1.09 24.55 5.77
C GLU A 98 -0.01 23.67 6.39
N ALA A 99 -1.28 23.92 6.02
CA ALA A 99 -2.42 23.13 6.48
C ALA A 99 -2.39 21.66 6.00
N LEU A 100 -1.56 21.33 5.00
CA LEU A 100 -1.36 19.98 4.49
C LEU A 100 -0.07 19.32 5.02
N ARG A 101 0.70 19.97 5.89
CA ARG A 101 1.83 19.36 6.61
C ARG A 101 1.33 18.44 7.72
N THR A 102 0.74 17.33 7.31
CA THR A 102 0.13 16.32 8.17
C THR A 102 0.26 14.94 7.53
N ARG A 103 -0.20 13.92 8.23
CA ARG A 103 -0.23 12.54 7.74
C ARG A 103 -1.50 12.28 6.97
N ILE A 104 -1.34 11.82 5.74
CA ILE A 104 -2.42 11.46 4.83
C ILE A 104 -2.36 9.96 4.59
N MET A 105 -3.47 9.28 4.88
CA MET A 105 -3.71 7.92 4.42
C MET A 105 -4.31 8.01 3.01
N VAL A 106 -3.58 7.52 2.03
CA VAL A 106 -3.94 7.64 0.61
C VAL A 106 -5.15 6.78 0.27
N ASN A 107 -5.22 5.56 0.81
CA ASN A 107 -6.31 4.63 0.57
C ASN A 107 -6.62 3.80 1.82
N ALA A 108 -7.83 3.91 2.34
CA ALA A 108 -8.33 3.13 3.48
C ALA A 108 -9.13 1.89 3.04
N ASP A 109 -9.24 1.60 1.75
CA ASP A 109 -9.93 0.40 1.26
C ASP A 109 -9.06 -0.86 1.31
N GLN A 110 -7.77 -0.67 1.59
CA GLN A 110 -6.81 -1.74 1.85
C GLN A 110 -6.84 -2.15 3.32
N TRP A 111 -5.86 -2.95 3.76
CA TRP A 111 -5.76 -3.28 5.17
C TRP A 111 -5.51 -2.07 6.09
N ASP A 112 -5.02 -0.94 5.56
CA ASP A 112 -4.94 0.35 6.26
C ASP A 112 -6.29 0.80 6.87
N GLY A 113 -7.42 0.39 6.29
CA GLY A 113 -8.76 0.66 6.82
C GLY A 113 -9.12 -0.13 8.08
N PHE A 114 -8.34 -1.15 8.40
CA PHE A 114 -8.59 -2.12 9.48
C PHE A 114 -7.38 -2.22 10.43
N PRO A 115 -6.88 -1.10 10.99
CA PRO A 115 -5.54 -1.06 11.58
C PRO A 115 -5.34 -2.06 12.73
N GLN A 116 -6.34 -2.28 13.58
CA GLN A 116 -6.20 -3.25 14.68
C GLN A 116 -6.21 -4.69 14.16
N LYS A 117 -7.03 -5.00 13.15
CA LYS A 117 -7.10 -6.34 12.55
C LYS A 117 -5.93 -6.64 11.62
N LEU A 118 -5.36 -5.62 10.97
CA LEU A 118 -4.09 -5.72 10.27
C LEU A 118 -2.97 -6.09 11.24
N MET A 119 -2.87 -5.42 12.39
CA MET A 119 -1.87 -5.76 13.42
C MET A 119 -2.04 -7.21 13.93
N GLU A 120 -3.28 -7.66 14.18
CA GLU A 120 -3.56 -9.06 14.56
C GLU A 120 -3.14 -10.04 13.47
N LEU A 121 -3.41 -9.73 12.20
CA LEU A 121 -3.06 -10.58 11.07
C LEU A 121 -1.55 -10.64 10.84
N GLN A 122 -0.87 -9.49 10.76
CA GLN A 122 0.59 -9.44 10.65
C GLN A 122 1.26 -10.16 11.84
N GLY A 123 0.74 -9.96 13.05
CA GLY A 123 1.22 -10.68 14.24
C GLY A 123 1.07 -12.19 14.13
N LEU A 124 -0.06 -12.69 13.60
CA LEU A 124 -0.23 -14.12 13.33
C LEU A 124 0.76 -14.61 12.27
N LEU A 125 0.86 -13.91 11.14
CA LEU A 125 1.69 -14.32 10.00
C LEU A 125 3.19 -14.33 10.36
N ALA A 126 3.63 -13.35 11.14
CA ALA A 126 5.01 -13.25 11.62
C ALA A 126 5.39 -14.33 12.65
N THR A 127 4.43 -15.07 13.23
CA THR A 127 4.75 -16.18 14.13
C THR A 127 5.29 -17.42 13.42
N VAL A 128 5.13 -17.48 12.09
CA VAL A 128 5.57 -18.61 11.28
C VAL A 128 6.66 -18.14 10.32
N PRO A 129 7.88 -18.71 10.41
CA PRO A 129 8.98 -18.32 9.53
C PRO A 129 8.67 -18.68 8.06
N ASN A 130 9.33 -17.98 7.14
CA ASN A 130 9.15 -18.16 5.69
C ASN A 130 7.69 -17.96 5.24
N THR A 131 6.99 -17.05 5.90
CA THR A 131 5.67 -16.59 5.49
C THR A 131 5.82 -15.36 4.60
N VAL A 132 5.29 -15.44 3.39
CA VAL A 132 5.26 -14.34 2.41
C VAL A 132 3.82 -14.05 2.04
N VAL A 133 3.46 -12.79 1.98
CA VAL A 133 2.17 -12.32 1.48
C VAL A 133 2.30 -11.94 0.02
N ILE A 134 1.34 -12.34 -0.81
CA ILE A 134 1.17 -11.80 -2.16
C ILE A 134 -0.19 -11.10 -2.24
N SER A 135 -0.22 -9.92 -2.87
CA SER A 135 -1.43 -9.12 -2.97
C SER A 135 -1.53 -8.35 -4.29
N GLY A 136 -2.64 -7.61 -4.47
CA GLY A 136 -2.94 -6.85 -5.68
C GLY A 136 -3.96 -5.75 -5.39
N ASP A 137 -4.95 -5.58 -6.28
CA ASP A 137 -6.05 -4.59 -6.24
C ASP A 137 -5.64 -3.13 -6.44
N ILE A 138 -4.51 -2.69 -5.87
CA ILE A 138 -4.21 -1.26 -5.74
C ILE A 138 -3.67 -0.55 -6.98
N HIS A 139 -3.44 -1.27 -8.09
CA HIS A 139 -2.94 -0.74 -9.37
C HIS A 139 -1.56 -0.07 -9.29
N SER A 140 -0.68 -0.62 -8.47
CA SER A 140 0.74 -0.29 -8.35
C SER A 140 1.48 -1.51 -7.80
N TRP A 141 2.79 -1.49 -7.71
CA TRP A 141 3.51 -2.57 -7.04
C TRP A 141 4.24 -2.08 -5.80
N PHE A 142 4.32 -2.96 -4.79
CA PHE A 142 5.02 -2.71 -3.54
C PHE A 142 5.83 -3.95 -3.14
N VAL A 143 6.95 -3.71 -2.49
CA VAL A 143 7.73 -4.69 -1.74
C VAL A 143 7.85 -4.13 -0.33
N THR A 144 7.27 -4.82 0.64
CA THR A 144 7.17 -4.31 2.01
C THR A 144 7.67 -5.35 3.00
N ASP A 145 8.55 -4.93 3.90
CA ASP A 145 8.93 -5.69 5.09
C ASP A 145 8.01 -5.28 6.25
N HIS A 146 7.16 -6.20 6.71
CA HIS A 146 6.29 -5.98 7.86
C HIS A 146 6.97 -6.31 9.20
N GLN A 147 8.29 -6.43 9.20
CA GLN A 147 9.15 -6.86 10.29
C GLN A 147 9.00 -8.34 10.63
N ASN A 148 9.95 -8.84 11.44
CA ASN A 148 9.96 -10.22 11.95
C ASN A 148 9.90 -11.29 10.84
N GLY A 149 10.44 -10.97 9.65
CA GLY A 149 10.52 -11.89 8.52
C GLY A 149 9.22 -12.06 7.73
N LEU A 150 8.22 -11.20 7.95
CA LEU A 150 6.99 -11.17 7.16
C LEU A 150 7.16 -10.21 5.98
N ILE A 151 7.32 -10.75 4.78
CA ILE A 151 7.48 -9.95 3.56
C ILE A 151 6.20 -9.98 2.73
N GLU A 152 5.78 -8.83 2.21
CA GLU A 152 4.68 -8.72 1.23
C GLU A 152 5.20 -8.27 -0.14
N PHE A 153 4.71 -8.93 -1.18
CA PHE A 153 4.80 -8.48 -2.57
C PHE A 153 3.41 -8.14 -3.10
N THR A 154 3.16 -6.86 -3.36
CA THR A 154 1.93 -6.40 -4.03
C THR A 154 2.20 -6.28 -5.53
N ALA A 155 1.45 -7.00 -6.35
CA ALA A 155 1.61 -7.01 -7.81
C ALA A 155 0.95 -5.78 -8.47
N PRO A 156 1.52 -5.26 -9.58
CA PRO A 156 0.90 -4.18 -10.34
C PRO A 156 -0.38 -4.64 -11.04
N ALA A 157 -1.19 -3.69 -11.51
CA ALA A 157 -2.32 -4.02 -12.37
C ALA A 157 -1.85 -4.44 -13.76
N ALA A 158 -2.56 -5.39 -14.38
CA ALA A 158 -2.27 -5.80 -15.75
C ALA A 158 -2.56 -4.66 -16.76
N SER A 159 -3.70 -3.97 -16.59
CA SER A 159 -4.13 -2.93 -17.54
C SER A 159 -5.05 -1.86 -16.95
N SER A 160 -5.26 -1.86 -15.63
CA SER A 160 -6.09 -0.83 -15.00
C SER A 160 -5.35 0.51 -14.95
N GLU A 161 -6.10 1.60 -14.83
CA GLU A 161 -5.51 2.92 -14.55
C GLU A 161 -4.66 2.87 -13.27
N SER A 162 -3.42 3.36 -13.37
CA SER A 162 -2.43 3.30 -12.28
C SER A 162 -2.89 4.03 -11.02
N LEU A 163 -2.35 3.66 -9.87
CA LEU A 163 -2.64 4.34 -8.61
C LEU A 163 -2.24 5.82 -8.68
N GLU A 164 -1.11 6.13 -9.31
CA GLU A 164 -0.66 7.51 -9.52
C GLU A 164 -1.69 8.34 -10.31
N ASP A 165 -2.17 7.81 -11.44
CA ASP A 165 -3.16 8.51 -12.28
C ASP A 165 -4.50 8.68 -11.56
N LEU A 166 -4.95 7.65 -10.82
CA LEU A 166 -6.17 7.69 -10.02
C LEU A 166 -6.08 8.79 -8.95
N ILE A 167 -4.95 8.87 -8.24
CA ILE A 167 -4.67 9.89 -7.24
C ILE A 167 -4.64 11.27 -7.89
N LEU A 168 -3.86 11.45 -8.95
CA LEU A 168 -3.72 12.72 -9.64
C LEU A 168 -5.08 13.23 -10.13
N GLY A 169 -5.86 12.37 -10.79
CA GLY A 169 -7.20 12.69 -11.26
C GLY A 169 -8.14 13.07 -10.12
N ALA A 170 -8.06 12.39 -8.97
CA ALA A 170 -8.87 12.74 -7.79
C ALA A 170 -8.48 14.11 -7.21
N LEU A 171 -7.18 14.40 -7.09
CA LEU A 171 -6.68 15.67 -6.55
C LEU A 171 -6.97 16.85 -7.50
N GLN A 172 -6.80 16.67 -8.80
CA GLN A 172 -7.12 17.70 -9.82
C GLN A 172 -8.60 18.10 -9.81
N ARG A 173 -9.51 17.14 -9.54
CA ARG A 173 -10.96 17.43 -9.44
C ARG A 173 -11.34 18.10 -8.11
N HIS A 174 -10.47 18.10 -7.11
CA HIS A 174 -10.77 18.69 -5.81
C HIS A 174 -10.61 20.22 -5.84
N PRO A 175 -11.62 21.01 -5.39
CA PRO A 175 -11.63 22.48 -5.57
C PRO A 175 -10.43 23.23 -4.96
N ILE A 176 -9.86 22.69 -3.88
CA ILE A 176 -8.71 23.28 -3.16
C ILE A 176 -7.40 22.59 -3.59
N LEU A 177 -7.28 21.27 -3.39
CA LEU A 177 -6.06 20.50 -3.68
C LEU A 177 -5.63 20.57 -5.16
N GLY A 178 -6.57 20.69 -6.10
CA GLY A 178 -6.26 20.85 -7.52
C GLY A 178 -5.56 22.16 -7.88
N GLN A 179 -5.51 23.12 -6.96
CA GLN A 179 -4.82 24.42 -7.15
C GLN A 179 -3.37 24.41 -6.65
N ILE A 180 -2.88 23.29 -6.10
CA ILE A 180 -1.49 23.20 -5.61
C ILE A 180 -0.54 23.35 -6.80
N PRO A 181 0.36 24.36 -6.79
CA PRO A 181 1.37 24.50 -7.82
C PRO A 181 2.29 23.26 -7.85
N GLY A 182 2.49 22.69 -9.03
CA GLY A 182 3.33 21.50 -9.21
C GLY A 182 2.70 20.18 -8.72
N LEU A 183 1.36 20.12 -8.63
CA LEU A 183 0.64 18.92 -8.16
C LEU A 183 1.06 17.64 -8.89
N GLU A 184 1.21 17.66 -10.21
CA GLU A 184 1.63 16.51 -11.01
C GLU A 184 3.01 16.00 -10.59
N GLN A 185 3.97 16.92 -10.45
CA GLN A 185 5.32 16.58 -10.00
C GLN A 185 5.32 16.07 -8.56
N LEU A 186 4.47 16.61 -7.70
CA LEU A 186 4.32 16.14 -6.33
C LEU A 186 3.74 14.71 -6.28
N VAL A 187 2.70 14.43 -7.07
CA VAL A 187 2.07 13.09 -7.11
C VAL A 187 3.04 12.04 -7.67
N ALA A 188 3.85 12.38 -8.67
CA ALA A 188 4.92 11.51 -9.17
C ALA A 188 6.01 11.21 -8.12
N GLN A 189 6.05 11.94 -6.99
CA GLN A 189 6.93 11.64 -5.86
C GLN A 189 6.25 10.81 -4.77
N PHE A 190 4.96 10.49 -4.86
CA PHE A 190 4.25 9.81 -3.78
C PHE A 190 4.85 8.44 -3.43
N GLY A 191 5.31 7.65 -4.41
CA GLY A 191 6.01 6.39 -4.14
C GLY A 191 7.26 6.58 -3.25
N PRO A 192 8.27 7.37 -3.70
CA PRO A 192 9.43 7.72 -2.87
C PRO A 192 9.08 8.35 -1.51
N LEU A 193 8.06 9.20 -1.44
CA LEU A 193 7.62 9.81 -0.19
C LEU A 193 6.97 8.80 0.76
N MET A 194 6.24 7.80 0.25
CA MET A 194 5.75 6.67 1.05
C MET A 194 6.91 5.83 1.58
N GLN A 195 7.96 5.57 0.79
CA GLN A 195 9.16 4.90 1.28
C GLN A 195 9.78 5.66 2.45
N ILE A 196 10.01 6.97 2.30
CA ILE A 196 10.55 7.80 3.39
C ILE A 196 9.65 7.80 4.62
N THR A 197 8.33 7.89 4.42
CA THR A 197 7.34 7.85 5.51
C THR A 197 7.38 6.52 6.26
N SER A 198 7.56 5.41 5.54
CA SER A 198 7.59 4.07 6.12
C SER A 198 8.77 3.82 7.06
N GLN A 199 9.84 4.61 6.96
CA GLN A 199 11.02 4.51 7.83
C GLN A 199 10.82 5.13 9.24
N ASP A 200 9.65 5.71 9.51
CA ASP A 200 9.31 6.23 10.83
C ASP A 200 8.38 5.25 11.57
N ASP A 201 8.96 4.51 12.53
CA ASP A 201 8.26 3.56 13.40
C ASP A 201 7.07 4.17 14.18
N SER A 202 7.05 5.51 14.34
CA SER A 202 5.92 6.20 14.96
C SER A 202 4.69 6.32 14.05
N VAL A 203 4.86 6.10 12.75
CA VAL A 203 3.81 6.14 11.71
C VAL A 203 3.33 4.74 11.34
N THR A 204 4.27 3.81 11.11
CA THR A 204 4.00 2.42 10.73
C THR A 204 5.19 1.54 11.15
N PRO A 205 4.99 0.28 11.57
CA PRO A 205 6.09 -0.65 11.79
C PRO A 205 6.63 -1.26 10.48
N SER A 206 5.93 -1.08 9.36
CA SER A 206 6.30 -1.71 8.07
C SER A 206 7.15 -0.79 7.21
N ASP A 207 8.22 -1.33 6.64
CA ASP A 207 9.16 -0.65 5.76
C ASP A 207 8.86 -0.96 4.29
N ILE A 208 8.59 0.06 3.48
CA ILE A 208 8.47 -0.11 2.03
C ILE A 208 9.88 -0.08 1.42
N ILE A 209 10.30 -1.23 0.89
CA ILE A 209 11.62 -1.46 0.30
C ILE A 209 11.63 -1.07 -1.19
N GLY A 210 10.50 -1.24 -1.87
CA GLY A 210 10.32 -0.88 -3.27
C GLY A 210 8.88 -0.53 -3.57
N VAL A 211 8.67 0.45 -4.43
CA VAL A 211 7.34 0.84 -4.90
C VAL A 211 7.43 1.58 -6.23
N ASP A 212 6.45 1.34 -7.09
CA ASP A 212 6.14 2.17 -8.25
C ASP A 212 4.62 2.31 -8.37
N LEU A 213 4.13 3.54 -8.32
CA LEU A 213 2.70 3.87 -8.35
C LEU A 213 2.12 3.97 -9.76
N LYS A 214 2.98 4.05 -10.78
CA LYS A 214 2.63 4.30 -12.19
C LYS A 214 2.71 3.02 -13.03
N ALA A 215 3.46 2.03 -12.58
CA ALA A 215 3.69 0.79 -13.32
C ALA A 215 2.44 -0.09 -13.50
N SER A 216 2.34 -0.71 -14.68
CA SER A 216 1.45 -1.85 -14.99
C SER A 216 2.28 -3.09 -15.35
N GLY A 217 1.69 -4.28 -15.28
CA GLY A 217 2.39 -5.51 -15.64
C GLY A 217 1.91 -6.71 -14.84
N TYR A 218 2.83 -7.59 -14.46
CA TYR A 218 2.55 -8.77 -13.65
C TYR A 218 3.74 -9.15 -12.76
N MET A 219 3.49 -10.04 -11.80
CA MET A 219 4.49 -10.55 -10.89
C MET A 219 4.74 -12.04 -11.16
N LEU A 220 6.01 -12.41 -11.31
CA LEU A 220 6.47 -13.79 -11.33
C LEU A 220 7.03 -14.13 -9.95
N VAL A 221 6.67 -15.30 -9.41
CA VAL A 221 7.19 -15.79 -8.14
C VAL A 221 7.84 -17.15 -8.35
N GLU A 222 9.12 -17.24 -8.05
CA GLU A 222 9.93 -18.46 -8.12
C GLU A 222 10.27 -18.92 -6.71
N VAL A 223 9.97 -20.18 -6.40
CA VAL A 223 10.13 -20.74 -5.04
C VAL A 223 11.04 -21.95 -5.08
N THR A 224 12.11 -21.90 -4.29
CA THR A 224 13.02 -23.01 -4.01
C THR A 224 12.95 -23.39 -2.53
N ALA A 225 13.73 -24.38 -2.08
CA ALA A 225 13.77 -24.69 -0.64
C ALA A 225 14.49 -23.58 0.16
N GLU A 226 15.38 -22.84 -0.47
CA GLU A 226 16.27 -21.85 0.16
C GLU A 226 15.78 -20.40 0.00
N ALA A 227 15.11 -20.08 -1.10
CA ALA A 227 14.73 -18.72 -1.46
C ALA A 227 13.35 -18.64 -2.13
N LEU A 228 12.66 -17.52 -1.90
CA LEU A 228 11.51 -17.09 -2.69
C LEU A 228 11.90 -15.79 -3.40
N THR A 229 11.86 -15.81 -4.73
CA THR A 229 12.19 -14.65 -5.57
C THR A 229 10.93 -14.14 -6.23
N SER A 230 10.73 -12.83 -6.18
CA SER A 230 9.65 -12.12 -6.86
C SER A 230 10.25 -11.19 -7.91
N THR A 231 9.74 -11.26 -9.13
CA THR A 231 10.09 -10.34 -10.23
C THR A 231 8.84 -9.62 -10.68
N MET A 232 8.80 -8.30 -10.47
CA MET A 232 7.80 -7.44 -11.09
C MET A 232 8.25 -7.20 -12.53
N VAL A 233 7.50 -7.76 -13.49
CA VAL A 233 7.68 -7.48 -14.92
C VAL A 233 6.75 -6.31 -15.23
N ALA A 234 7.32 -5.11 -15.23
CA ALA A 234 6.60 -3.85 -15.21
C ALA A 234 6.83 -3.04 -16.49
N MET A 235 5.85 -2.24 -16.88
CA MET A 235 5.95 -1.25 -17.95
C MET A 235 5.26 0.03 -17.49
N ASP A 236 5.49 1.14 -18.18
CA ASP A 236 4.69 2.35 -17.97
C ASP A 236 3.20 2.03 -18.22
N SER A 237 2.31 2.46 -17.32
CA SER A 237 0.87 2.21 -17.48
C SER A 237 0.29 2.81 -18.75
N GLU A 238 0.90 3.83 -19.35
CA GLU A 238 0.48 4.36 -20.64
C GLU A 238 0.54 3.31 -21.76
N GLU A 239 1.46 2.34 -21.66
CA GLU A 239 1.60 1.26 -22.64
C GLU A 239 0.39 0.33 -22.70
N THR A 240 -0.41 0.26 -21.63
CA THR A 240 -1.66 -0.52 -21.58
C THR A 240 -2.71 -0.04 -22.58
N ARG A 241 -2.53 1.17 -23.14
CA ARG A 241 -3.45 1.78 -24.12
C ARG A 241 -3.09 1.43 -25.57
N ASN A 242 -1.92 0.84 -25.80
CA ASN A 242 -1.42 0.47 -27.12
C ASN A 242 -1.85 -0.96 -27.48
N ASN A 243 -2.12 -1.21 -28.77
CA ASN A 243 -2.43 -2.56 -29.27
C ASN A 243 -1.19 -3.20 -29.91
N TYR A 244 -0.74 -4.30 -29.32
CA TYR A 244 0.44 -5.05 -29.74
C TYR A 244 0.13 -6.34 -30.50
N TYR A 245 -1.13 -6.61 -30.89
CA TYR A 245 -1.50 -7.89 -31.53
C TYR A 245 -0.77 -8.16 -32.85
N ASP A 246 -0.41 -7.13 -33.60
CA ASP A 246 0.29 -7.27 -34.88
C ASP A 246 1.82 -7.39 -34.72
N ASP A 247 2.36 -7.07 -33.54
CA ASP A 247 3.79 -7.13 -33.22
C ASP A 247 4.00 -7.44 -31.70
N PRO A 248 3.72 -8.68 -31.26
CA PRO A 248 3.83 -9.05 -29.86
C PRO A 248 5.28 -9.01 -29.35
N ASP A 249 6.27 -9.18 -30.23
CA ASP A 249 7.69 -9.16 -29.87
C ASP A 249 8.13 -7.76 -29.40
N ALA A 250 7.43 -6.70 -29.83
CA ALA A 250 7.66 -5.34 -29.33
C ALA A 250 7.47 -5.21 -27.80
N LEU A 251 6.70 -6.11 -27.18
CA LEU A 251 6.50 -6.13 -25.73
C LEU A 251 7.81 -6.44 -24.97
N GLU A 252 8.74 -7.20 -25.56
CA GLU A 252 10.01 -7.52 -24.89
C GLU A 252 10.86 -6.26 -24.63
N GLY A 253 10.69 -5.21 -25.45
CA GLY A 253 11.43 -3.96 -25.34
C GLY A 253 10.83 -2.93 -24.36
N ILE A 254 9.60 -3.13 -23.87
CA ILE A 254 8.92 -2.17 -22.98
C ILE A 254 8.93 -2.59 -21.52
N PHE A 255 9.11 -3.89 -21.24
CA PHE A 255 9.16 -4.39 -19.87
C PHE A 255 10.50 -4.09 -19.21
N THR A 256 10.41 -3.67 -17.96
CA THR A 256 11.51 -3.54 -17.00
C THR A 256 11.26 -4.53 -15.87
N GLU A 257 12.29 -5.25 -15.46
CA GLU A 257 12.21 -6.21 -14.37
C GLU A 257 12.73 -5.60 -13.06
N HIS A 258 11.95 -5.74 -11.99
CA HIS A 258 12.37 -5.42 -10.63
C HIS A 258 12.33 -6.69 -9.79
N THR A 259 13.50 -7.24 -9.48
CA THR A 259 13.62 -8.54 -8.81
C THR A 259 14.04 -8.38 -7.35
N TYR A 260 13.39 -9.13 -6.47
CA TYR A 260 13.63 -9.16 -5.04
C TYR A 260 13.67 -10.61 -4.56
N SER A 261 14.65 -10.95 -3.73
CA SER A 261 14.78 -12.29 -3.14
C SER A 261 14.58 -12.23 -1.62
N VAL A 262 13.77 -13.15 -1.11
CA VAL A 262 13.61 -13.41 0.32
C VAL A 262 14.42 -14.64 0.71
N GLN A 263 15.34 -14.47 1.65
CA GLN A 263 16.12 -15.55 2.26
C GLN A 263 16.25 -15.29 3.75
N GLU A 264 16.02 -16.32 4.57
CA GLU A 264 16.10 -16.23 6.04
C GLU A 264 15.26 -15.07 6.64
N GLY A 265 14.11 -14.77 6.02
CA GLY A 265 13.22 -13.68 6.43
C GLY A 265 13.69 -12.27 6.02
N VAL A 266 14.76 -12.14 5.25
CA VAL A 266 15.26 -10.84 4.77
C VAL A 266 14.97 -10.70 3.29
N VAL A 267 14.36 -9.58 2.90
CA VAL A 267 14.17 -9.20 1.49
C VAL A 267 15.33 -8.35 0.99
N THR A 268 15.85 -8.67 -0.20
CA THR A 268 16.92 -7.90 -0.84
C THR A 268 16.62 -7.68 -2.32
N PRO A 269 16.89 -6.49 -2.87
CA PRO A 269 16.84 -6.29 -4.31
C PRO A 269 17.95 -7.11 -4.99
N VAL A 270 17.59 -7.80 -6.07
CA VAL A 270 18.55 -8.49 -6.94
C VAL A 270 18.96 -7.50 -8.01
N VAL A 271 20.21 -7.03 -7.94
CA VAL A 271 20.76 -6.15 -8.98
C VAL A 271 21.03 -7.01 -10.22
N PRO A 272 20.57 -6.60 -11.42
CA PRO A 272 20.87 -7.30 -12.67
C PRO A 272 22.36 -7.38 -12.98
#